data_AF-A0A9X8HFL7-F1
#
_entry.id   AF-A0A9X8HFL7-F1
#
_cell.length_a   1.000
_cell.length_b   1.000
_cell.length_c   1.000
_cell.angle_alpha   90.00
_cell.angle_beta   90.00
_cell.angle_gamma   90.00
#
_symmetry.space_group_name_H-M   'P 1'
#
loop_
_entity.id
_entity.type
_entity.pdbx_description
1 polymer ?
#
loop_
_entity_poly.entity_id
_entity_poly.type
_entity_poly.pdbx_seq_one_letter_code
_entity_poly.pdbx_strand_id
1 'polypeptide(L)'
;LNGVPTSANRQTSIDLLRTDLKFDGFLVSDWEEIYMMEYFHKYATDRQGTVFKVMSNSSLDMSMVPTDTSFIGYMRPLYDSGKVSLDRIRTSAQRIVKVKLQLNLHNDPVLGADLANALGDFDSQSAALETAKASLVLVKNTNNVLPLDPAKYFYFTGPSIDDIGLLCGGWTIHWQGVQGTSNFPAYGRTIQADMSGVVGNATRAQFYQGVNIDGTWWDINLAKQKAQADNYTVIGWGSGHLAAAVLNAGLPCELGGEAISSVLFGSTNPSGKLPLTYPKSTDLINLATPYYGRVGDEWVVGGVKTHCPVEWHFGHGLSYTSFSYSDAQLSATNLTPSSSETTVTVTVKNEGGITGKESVLLSSVVCEELQQEFLHSALGRRYPK
;
A
#
# COMPACT_ATOMS: atom_id res chain seq x y z
N LEU A 1 -10.15 -6.79 -17.68
CA LEU A 1 -10.38 -5.40 -18.12
C LEU A 1 -11.36 -5.38 -19.27
N ASN A 2 -12.52 -4.72 -19.14
CA ASN A 2 -13.57 -4.63 -20.17
C ASN A 2 -13.94 -5.99 -20.81
N GLY A 3 -14.15 -7.01 -19.97
CA GLY A 3 -14.52 -8.36 -20.41
C GLY A 3 -13.36 -9.25 -20.90
N VAL A 4 -12.13 -8.75 -20.97
CA VAL A 4 -10.95 -9.54 -21.38
C VAL A 4 -9.99 -9.73 -20.21
N PRO A 5 -9.63 -10.99 -19.84
CA PRO A 5 -8.60 -11.27 -18.83
C PRO A 5 -7.26 -10.62 -19.20
N THR A 6 -6.54 -10.04 -18.23
CA THR A 6 -5.32 -9.26 -18.50
C THR A 6 -4.23 -10.11 -19.16
N SER A 7 -4.13 -11.39 -18.80
CA SER A 7 -3.20 -12.36 -19.42
C SER A 7 -3.46 -12.64 -20.90
N ALA A 8 -4.62 -12.26 -21.44
CA ALA A 8 -4.94 -12.38 -22.86
C ALA A 8 -5.31 -11.02 -23.49
N ASN A 9 -4.97 -9.90 -22.83
CA ASN A 9 -5.34 -8.57 -23.27
C ASN A 9 -4.21 -7.94 -24.12
N ARG A 10 -4.50 -7.75 -25.42
CA ARG A 10 -3.57 -7.17 -26.39
C ARG A 10 -3.31 -5.69 -26.13
N GLN A 11 -4.36 -4.93 -25.82
CA GLN A 11 -4.28 -3.49 -25.65
C GLN A 11 -3.32 -3.13 -24.53
N THR A 12 -3.31 -3.90 -23.43
CA THR A 12 -2.40 -3.66 -22.31
C THR A 12 -1.00 -4.22 -22.58
N SER A 13 -0.89 -5.50 -22.92
CA SER A 13 0.40 -6.19 -22.93
C SER A 13 1.19 -6.00 -24.23
N ILE A 14 0.59 -5.59 -25.34
CA ILE A 14 1.27 -5.39 -26.63
C ILE A 14 1.19 -3.93 -27.05
N ASP A 15 -0.01 -3.38 -27.20
CA ASP A 15 -0.18 -2.05 -27.77
C ASP A 15 0.39 -1.00 -26.79
N LEU A 16 -0.09 -0.97 -25.55
CA LEU A 16 0.46 -0.08 -24.54
C LEU A 16 1.90 -0.46 -24.15
N LEU A 17 2.10 -1.68 -23.62
CA LEU A 17 3.37 -2.00 -22.97
C LEU A 17 4.55 -2.15 -23.94
N ARG A 18 4.38 -2.87 -25.06
CA ARG A 18 5.49 -3.13 -26.01
C ARG A 18 5.59 -2.02 -27.05
N THR A 19 4.47 -1.48 -27.52
CA THR A 19 4.46 -0.53 -28.64
C THR A 19 4.58 0.90 -28.16
N ASP A 20 3.77 1.33 -27.19
CA ASP A 20 3.79 2.72 -26.73
C ASP A 20 4.91 2.96 -25.72
N LEU A 21 5.02 2.11 -24.69
CA LEU A 21 6.03 2.23 -23.62
C LEU A 21 7.38 1.60 -23.96
N LYS A 22 7.49 0.89 -25.08
CA LYS A 22 8.72 0.22 -25.54
C LYS A 22 9.37 -0.69 -24.49
N PHE A 23 8.57 -1.32 -23.62
CA PHE A 23 9.08 -2.20 -22.58
C PHE A 23 9.77 -3.44 -23.16
N ASP A 24 11.02 -3.67 -22.73
CA ASP A 24 11.89 -4.75 -23.23
C ASP A 24 12.31 -5.75 -22.12
N GLY A 25 11.53 -5.83 -21.04
CA GLY A 25 11.64 -6.89 -20.03
C GLY A 25 10.79 -8.13 -20.39
N PHE A 26 10.72 -9.11 -19.50
CA PHE A 26 9.79 -10.25 -19.67
C PHE A 26 8.55 -10.08 -18.79
N LEU A 27 7.45 -10.72 -19.19
CA LEU A 27 6.21 -10.76 -18.43
C LEU A 27 5.96 -12.16 -17.86
N VAL A 28 5.54 -12.22 -16.60
CA VAL A 28 5.07 -13.43 -15.93
C VAL A 28 3.59 -13.29 -15.61
N SER A 29 2.81 -14.38 -15.71
CA SER A 29 1.43 -14.38 -15.23
C SER A 29 1.38 -14.36 -13.70
N ASP A 30 0.24 -13.98 -13.14
CA ASP A 30 -0.07 -14.32 -11.76
C ASP A 30 -0.36 -15.84 -11.63
N TRP A 31 -0.55 -16.30 -10.39
CA TRP A 31 -0.78 -17.69 -10.02
C TRP A 31 -1.95 -18.32 -10.79
N GLU A 32 -1.65 -19.30 -11.64
CA GLU A 32 -2.63 -20.04 -12.47
C GLU A 32 -3.50 -19.21 -13.42
N GLU A 33 -3.22 -17.93 -13.59
CA GLU A 33 -4.09 -16.98 -14.31
C GLU A 33 -4.43 -17.43 -15.75
N ILE A 34 -3.51 -18.15 -16.41
CA ILE A 34 -3.75 -18.74 -17.74
C ILE A 34 -4.87 -19.79 -17.69
N TYR A 35 -4.92 -20.65 -16.67
CA TYR A 35 -5.93 -21.69 -16.54
C TYR A 35 -7.23 -21.17 -15.95
N MET A 36 -7.17 -20.13 -15.10
CA MET A 36 -8.37 -19.44 -14.62
C MET A 36 -9.26 -18.92 -15.75
N MET A 37 -8.69 -18.63 -16.92
CA MET A 37 -9.47 -18.27 -18.11
C MET A 37 -10.44 -19.36 -18.59
N GLU A 38 -10.21 -20.63 -18.26
CA GLU A 38 -11.14 -21.74 -18.52
C GLU A 38 -12.14 -21.90 -17.37
N TYR A 39 -11.65 -22.08 -16.13
CA TYR A 39 -12.53 -22.53 -15.06
C TYR A 39 -13.21 -21.40 -14.29
N PHE A 40 -12.60 -20.22 -14.20
CA PHE A 40 -13.12 -19.07 -13.45
C PHE A 40 -13.73 -18.00 -14.37
N HIS A 41 -12.95 -17.43 -15.29
CA HIS A 41 -13.41 -16.34 -16.15
C HIS A 41 -14.30 -16.80 -17.32
N LYS A 42 -14.32 -18.10 -17.65
CA LYS A 42 -15.06 -18.67 -18.79
C LYS A 42 -14.74 -17.97 -20.13
N TYR A 43 -13.50 -17.52 -20.29
CA TYR A 43 -13.00 -16.83 -21.48
C TYR A 43 -12.53 -17.81 -22.58
N ALA A 44 -12.24 -19.07 -22.21
CA ALA A 44 -12.03 -20.17 -23.14
C ALA A 44 -12.78 -21.42 -22.64
N THR A 45 -13.01 -22.36 -23.55
CA THR A 45 -13.74 -23.61 -23.28
C THR A 45 -12.87 -24.72 -22.69
N ASP A 46 -11.55 -24.62 -22.88
CA ASP A 46 -10.57 -25.59 -22.40
C ASP A 46 -9.19 -24.92 -22.23
N ARG A 47 -8.28 -25.62 -21.52
CA ARG A 47 -6.91 -25.14 -21.23
C ARG A 47 -6.04 -24.95 -22.47
N GLN A 48 -6.22 -25.71 -23.54
CA GLN A 48 -5.46 -25.48 -24.77
C GLN A 48 -5.91 -24.16 -25.43
N GLY A 49 -7.19 -23.86 -25.37
CA GLY A 49 -7.79 -22.61 -25.81
C GLY A 49 -7.30 -21.41 -25.00
N THR A 50 -7.12 -21.55 -23.68
CA THR A 50 -6.56 -20.46 -22.86
C THR A 50 -5.10 -20.18 -23.24
N VAL A 51 -4.28 -21.23 -23.39
CA VAL A 51 -2.88 -21.11 -23.82
C VAL A 51 -2.79 -20.46 -25.21
N PHE A 52 -3.63 -20.88 -26.16
CA PHE A 52 -3.71 -20.25 -27.48
C PHE A 52 -4.03 -18.75 -27.38
N LYS A 53 -5.04 -18.37 -26.59
CA LYS A 53 -5.43 -16.96 -26.39
C LYS A 53 -4.28 -16.13 -25.81
N VAL A 54 -3.55 -16.64 -24.81
CA VAL A 54 -2.37 -15.93 -24.28
C VAL A 54 -1.32 -15.74 -25.37
N MET A 55 -0.97 -16.79 -26.10
CA MET A 55 0.10 -16.75 -27.08
C MET A 55 -0.22 -15.87 -28.30
N SER A 56 -1.50 -15.78 -28.68
CA SER A 56 -1.96 -14.98 -29.81
C SER A 56 -2.28 -13.54 -29.47
N ASN A 57 -2.82 -13.29 -28.26
CA ASN A 57 -3.35 -11.97 -27.90
C ASN A 57 -2.50 -11.22 -26.87
N SER A 58 -1.41 -11.80 -26.36
CA SER A 58 -0.57 -11.14 -25.35
C SER A 58 0.92 -11.29 -25.62
N SER A 59 1.71 -10.46 -24.93
CA SER A 59 3.17 -10.57 -24.88
C SER A 59 3.69 -11.30 -23.63
N LEU A 60 2.83 -12.06 -22.93
CA LEU A 60 3.22 -12.83 -21.74
C LEU A 60 4.31 -13.84 -22.10
N ASP A 61 5.33 -13.97 -21.24
CA ASP A 61 6.54 -14.75 -21.54
C ASP A 61 6.71 -15.98 -20.65
N MET A 62 6.26 -15.91 -19.40
CA MET A 62 6.38 -16.97 -18.40
C MET A 62 5.04 -17.28 -17.76
N SER A 63 4.64 -18.55 -17.80
CA SER A 63 3.45 -19.03 -17.09
C SER A 63 3.81 -19.36 -15.64
N MET A 64 3.16 -18.69 -14.69
CA MET A 64 3.23 -19.01 -13.26
C MET A 64 2.16 -20.07 -12.93
N VAL A 65 2.34 -21.26 -13.48
CA VAL A 65 1.61 -22.46 -13.06
C VAL A 65 2.53 -23.23 -12.13
N PRO A 66 2.17 -23.38 -10.84
CA PRO A 66 3.13 -23.74 -9.79
C PRO A 66 3.49 -25.23 -9.77
N THR A 67 2.56 -26.10 -10.15
CA THR A 67 2.65 -27.56 -9.93
C THR A 67 2.22 -28.39 -11.13
N ASP A 68 1.73 -27.77 -12.21
CA ASP A 68 1.19 -28.44 -13.39
C ASP A 68 2.02 -28.12 -14.65
N THR A 69 2.68 -29.14 -15.20
CA THR A 69 3.54 -28.99 -16.40
C THR A 69 2.76 -29.10 -17.73
N SER A 70 1.43 -29.25 -17.69
CA SER A 70 0.58 -29.50 -18.87
C SER A 70 0.61 -28.37 -19.89
N PHE A 71 1.07 -27.17 -19.53
CA PHE A 71 1.32 -26.06 -20.46
C PHE A 71 2.12 -26.52 -21.69
N ILE A 72 3.14 -27.37 -21.49
CA ILE A 72 3.96 -27.92 -22.58
C ILE A 72 3.10 -28.80 -23.52
N GLY A 73 2.24 -29.63 -22.93
CA GLY A 73 1.33 -30.50 -23.66
C GLY A 73 0.28 -29.73 -24.46
N TYR A 74 -0.20 -28.59 -23.96
CA TYR A 74 -1.12 -27.71 -24.69
C TYR A 74 -0.42 -26.89 -25.78
N MET A 75 0.82 -26.45 -25.54
CA MET A 75 1.60 -25.67 -26.50
C MET A 75 2.03 -26.49 -27.72
N ARG A 76 2.39 -27.76 -27.55
CA ARG A 76 2.93 -28.58 -28.63
C ARG A 76 1.94 -28.71 -29.82
N PRO A 77 0.66 -29.10 -29.65
CA PRO A 77 -0.31 -29.12 -30.74
C PRO A 77 -0.54 -27.76 -31.39
N LEU A 78 -0.48 -26.67 -30.62
CA LEU A 78 -0.63 -25.31 -31.15
C LEU A 78 0.56 -24.92 -32.04
N TYR A 79 1.77 -25.35 -31.69
CA TYR A 79 2.95 -25.19 -32.54
C TYR A 79 2.89 -26.09 -33.77
N ASP A 80 2.63 -27.39 -33.59
CA ASP A 80 2.60 -28.39 -34.66
C ASP A 80 1.55 -28.06 -35.73
N SER A 81 0.41 -27.47 -35.31
CA SER A 81 -0.64 -26.99 -36.23
C SER A 81 -0.37 -25.60 -36.84
N GLY A 82 0.73 -24.94 -36.48
CA GLY A 82 1.09 -23.60 -36.96
C GLY A 82 0.29 -22.45 -36.34
N LYS A 83 -0.58 -22.72 -35.35
CA LYS A 83 -1.38 -21.70 -34.65
C LYS A 83 -0.52 -20.77 -33.78
N VAL A 84 0.61 -21.26 -33.27
CA VAL A 84 1.64 -20.46 -32.62
C VAL A 84 2.95 -20.65 -33.36
N SER A 85 3.58 -19.55 -33.78
CA SER A 85 4.86 -19.60 -34.48
C SER A 85 6.04 -19.92 -33.55
N LEU A 86 7.08 -20.56 -34.10
CA LEU A 86 8.34 -20.76 -33.38
C LEU A 86 8.95 -19.44 -32.91
N ASP A 87 8.81 -18.38 -33.70
CA ASP A 87 9.35 -17.05 -33.36
C ASP A 87 8.65 -16.43 -32.15
N ARG A 88 7.33 -16.67 -31.97
CA ARG A 88 6.62 -16.23 -30.77
C ARG A 88 7.18 -16.90 -29.50
N ILE A 89 7.46 -18.21 -29.59
CA ILE A 89 8.06 -19.00 -28.50
C ILE A 89 9.50 -18.53 -28.23
N ARG A 90 10.31 -18.38 -29.29
CA ARG A 90 11.70 -17.89 -29.19
C ARG A 90 11.76 -16.51 -28.56
N THR A 91 10.86 -15.60 -28.92
CA THR A 91 10.81 -14.25 -28.35
C THR A 91 10.64 -14.28 -26.83
N SER A 92 9.74 -15.11 -26.31
CA SER A 92 9.55 -15.25 -24.86
C SER A 92 10.75 -15.89 -24.18
N ALA A 93 11.31 -16.96 -24.77
CA ALA A 93 12.52 -17.59 -24.25
C ALA A 93 13.71 -16.61 -24.23
N GLN A 94 13.90 -15.82 -25.27
CA GLN A 94 14.97 -14.81 -25.36
C GLN A 94 14.86 -13.77 -24.24
N ARG A 95 13.66 -13.26 -23.93
CA ARG A 95 13.46 -12.30 -22.84
C ARG A 95 13.77 -12.89 -21.47
N ILE A 96 13.38 -14.14 -21.23
CA ILE A 96 13.69 -14.85 -19.98
C ILE A 96 15.21 -15.07 -19.87
N VAL A 97 15.84 -15.58 -20.93
CA VAL A 97 17.29 -15.84 -20.96
C VAL A 97 18.08 -14.53 -20.83
N LYS A 98 17.64 -13.44 -21.47
CA LYS A 98 18.23 -12.10 -21.33
C LYS A 98 18.32 -11.69 -19.86
N VAL A 99 17.24 -11.81 -19.09
CA VAL A 99 17.25 -11.45 -17.66
C VAL A 99 18.17 -12.39 -16.86
N LYS A 100 18.16 -13.70 -17.14
CA LYS A 100 19.10 -14.64 -16.48
C LYS A 100 20.56 -14.30 -16.74
N LEU A 101 20.89 -13.87 -17.96
CA LEU A 101 22.25 -13.42 -18.31
C LEU A 101 22.60 -12.08 -17.67
N GLN A 102 21.67 -11.12 -17.62
CA GLN A 102 21.86 -9.84 -16.92
C GLN A 102 22.13 -10.03 -15.42
N LEU A 103 21.52 -11.04 -14.81
CA LEU A 103 21.74 -11.43 -13.41
C LEU A 103 22.96 -12.36 -13.21
N ASN A 104 23.72 -12.66 -14.26
CA ASN A 104 24.86 -13.59 -14.24
C ASN A 104 24.54 -15.00 -13.71
N LEU A 105 23.27 -15.44 -13.76
CA LEU A 105 22.83 -16.71 -13.18
C LEU A 105 23.40 -17.96 -13.87
N HIS A 106 24.04 -17.77 -15.03
CA HIS A 106 24.77 -18.86 -15.68
C HIS A 106 26.05 -19.24 -14.94
N ASN A 107 26.78 -18.23 -14.44
CA ASN A 107 28.06 -18.43 -13.75
C ASN A 107 27.88 -18.49 -12.23
N ASP A 108 26.91 -17.72 -11.70
CA ASP A 108 26.57 -17.69 -10.28
C ASP A 108 25.08 -17.99 -10.07
N PRO A 109 24.70 -19.28 -9.91
CA PRO A 109 23.30 -19.68 -9.83
C PRO A 109 22.64 -19.36 -8.48
N VAL A 110 23.41 -18.93 -7.47
CA VAL A 110 22.91 -18.66 -6.10
C VAL A 110 23.40 -17.29 -5.62
N LEU A 111 23.18 -16.28 -6.46
CA LEU A 111 23.54 -14.89 -6.18
C LEU A 111 23.03 -14.45 -4.80
N GLY A 112 23.90 -13.82 -4.00
CA GLY A 112 23.57 -13.29 -2.68
C GLY A 112 23.79 -14.26 -1.51
N ALA A 113 24.34 -15.45 -1.73
CA ALA A 113 24.71 -16.38 -0.65
C ALA A 113 25.73 -15.79 0.34
N ASP A 114 26.58 -14.87 -0.12
CA ASP A 114 27.53 -14.11 0.69
C ASP A 114 26.86 -13.08 1.63
N LEU A 115 25.62 -12.67 1.33
CA LEU A 115 24.84 -11.72 2.13
C LEU A 115 24.10 -12.40 3.31
N ALA A 116 24.21 -13.71 3.48
CA ALA A 116 23.48 -14.43 4.54
C ALA A 116 23.74 -13.87 5.95
N ASN A 117 24.95 -13.39 6.22
CA ASN A 117 25.31 -12.79 7.51
C ASN A 117 24.78 -11.35 7.70
N ALA A 118 24.34 -10.69 6.63
CA ALA A 118 23.71 -9.36 6.69
C ALA A 118 22.20 -9.43 6.95
N LEU A 119 21.60 -10.63 6.94
CA LEU A 119 20.18 -10.81 7.19
C LEU A 119 19.82 -10.36 8.62
N GLY A 120 18.98 -9.32 8.71
CA GLY A 120 18.57 -8.76 10.00
C GLY A 120 19.71 -8.04 10.72
N ASP A 121 20.69 -7.50 10.00
CA ASP A 121 21.72 -6.66 10.60
C ASP A 121 21.17 -5.36 11.21
N PHE A 122 22.00 -4.67 11.98
CA PHE A 122 21.61 -3.44 12.68
C PHE A 122 21.21 -2.32 11.71
N ASP A 123 21.92 -2.19 10.59
CA ASP A 123 21.66 -1.12 9.63
C ASP A 123 20.29 -1.32 8.95
N SER A 124 19.94 -2.55 8.59
CA SER A 124 18.62 -2.91 8.06
C SER A 124 17.51 -2.68 9.08
N GLN A 125 17.73 -3.07 10.34
CA GLN A 125 16.79 -2.79 11.44
C GLN A 125 16.61 -1.28 11.65
N SER A 126 17.70 -0.51 11.68
CA SER A 126 17.63 0.95 11.82
C SER A 126 16.88 1.59 10.66
N ALA A 127 17.12 1.15 9.43
CA ALA A 127 16.40 1.64 8.25
C ALA A 127 14.90 1.28 8.31
N ALA A 128 14.55 0.07 8.75
CA ALA A 128 13.17 -0.36 8.93
C ALA A 128 12.46 0.45 10.03
N LEU A 129 13.11 0.70 11.16
CA LEU A 129 12.56 1.53 12.25
C LEU A 129 12.31 2.96 11.80
N GLU A 130 13.28 3.59 11.12
CA GLU A 130 13.11 4.96 10.61
C GLU A 130 12.02 5.05 9.53
N THR A 131 11.89 4.01 8.70
CA THR A 131 10.79 3.90 7.74
C THR A 131 9.45 3.78 8.44
N ALA A 132 9.33 2.92 9.46
CA ALA A 132 8.13 2.77 10.26
C ALA A 132 7.74 4.09 10.93
N LYS A 133 8.67 4.77 11.62
CA LYS A 133 8.46 6.09 12.23
C LYS A 133 7.92 7.12 11.22
N ALA A 134 8.51 7.17 10.02
CA ALA A 134 8.09 8.08 8.96
C ALA A 134 6.74 7.74 8.33
N SER A 135 6.30 6.47 8.40
CA SER A 135 5.01 6.02 7.85
C SER A 135 3.83 6.21 8.79
N LEU A 136 4.07 6.45 10.09
CA LEU A 136 2.99 6.67 11.06
C LEU A 136 2.29 8.01 10.81
N VAL A 137 0.96 7.98 10.68
CA VAL A 137 0.15 9.15 10.38
C VAL A 137 -0.72 9.54 11.57
N LEU A 138 -0.38 10.65 12.23
CA LEU A 138 -1.21 11.19 13.30
C LEU A 138 -2.44 11.89 12.67
N VAL A 139 -3.61 11.26 12.71
CA VAL A 139 -4.81 11.77 12.04
C VAL A 139 -5.73 12.60 12.95
N LYS A 140 -5.58 12.46 14.28
CA LYS A 140 -6.34 13.21 15.29
C LYS A 140 -5.48 13.42 16.54
N ASN A 141 -5.49 14.63 17.09
CA ASN A 141 -4.88 14.96 18.40
C ASN A 141 -5.68 16.08 19.09
N THR A 142 -6.81 15.74 19.70
CA THR A 142 -7.69 16.70 20.36
C THR A 142 -7.06 17.21 21.67
N ASN A 143 -7.11 18.52 21.88
CA ASN A 143 -6.56 19.20 23.07
C ASN A 143 -5.07 18.90 23.34
N ASN A 144 -4.31 18.53 22.30
CA ASN A 144 -2.90 18.15 22.41
C ASN A 144 -2.65 17.07 23.48
N VAL A 145 -3.51 16.04 23.53
CA VAL A 145 -3.34 14.91 24.46
C VAL A 145 -2.04 14.14 24.22
N LEU A 146 -1.56 14.12 22.97
CA LEU A 146 -0.22 13.65 22.63
C LEU A 146 0.77 14.82 22.55
N PRO A 147 2.04 14.61 22.96
CA PRO A 147 2.62 13.33 23.44
C PRO A 147 2.17 12.93 24.86
N LEU A 148 2.19 11.62 25.15
CA LEU A 148 1.78 11.03 26.43
C LEU A 148 2.84 11.27 27.53
N ASP A 149 2.38 11.49 28.76
CA ASP A 149 3.25 11.59 29.94
C ASP A 149 3.52 10.21 30.57
N PRO A 150 4.75 9.67 30.52
CA PRO A 150 5.09 8.33 31.03
C PRO A 150 4.96 8.21 32.57
N ALA A 151 4.82 9.32 33.30
CA ALA A 151 4.57 9.29 34.74
C ALA A 151 3.13 8.91 35.11
N LYS A 152 2.22 8.87 34.13
CA LYS A 152 0.79 8.56 34.32
C LYS A 152 0.51 7.05 34.35
N TYR A 153 -0.75 6.71 34.63
CA TYR A 153 -1.27 5.35 34.56
C TYR A 153 -1.82 5.06 33.17
N PHE A 154 -1.49 3.87 32.65
CA PHE A 154 -1.77 3.39 31.31
C PHE A 154 -2.48 2.05 31.37
N TYR A 155 -3.58 1.98 30.62
CA TYR A 155 -4.26 0.76 30.29
C TYR A 155 -4.04 0.44 28.80
N PHE A 156 -3.41 -0.70 28.52
CA PHE A 156 -3.20 -1.24 27.18
C PHE A 156 -4.26 -2.30 26.88
N THR A 157 -4.92 -2.20 25.72
CA THR A 157 -6.01 -3.11 25.34
C THR A 157 -6.16 -3.22 23.83
N GLY A 158 -7.03 -4.09 23.34
CA GLY A 158 -7.26 -4.32 21.92
C GLY A 158 -6.48 -5.51 21.35
N PRO A 159 -6.96 -6.13 20.27
CA PRO A 159 -6.45 -7.40 19.77
C PRO A 159 -5.03 -7.33 19.21
N SER A 160 -4.58 -6.19 18.69
CA SER A 160 -3.26 -6.06 18.05
C SER A 160 -2.18 -5.46 18.95
N ILE A 161 -2.50 -5.14 20.21
CA ILE A 161 -1.58 -4.39 21.08
C ILE A 161 -0.36 -5.23 21.48
N ASP A 162 -0.51 -6.56 21.57
CA ASP A 162 0.54 -7.49 22.01
C ASP A 162 0.82 -8.62 21.01
N ASP A 163 0.78 -8.33 19.71
CA ASP A 163 1.02 -9.32 18.66
C ASP A 163 1.76 -8.71 17.46
N ILE A 164 3.03 -9.09 17.24
CA ILE A 164 3.82 -8.61 16.09
C ILE A 164 3.22 -9.09 14.76
N GLY A 165 2.66 -10.30 14.73
CA GLY A 165 2.02 -10.85 13.54
C GLY A 165 0.89 -10.00 13.02
N LEU A 166 0.07 -9.47 13.93
CA LEU A 166 -1.00 -8.52 13.59
C LEU A 166 -0.48 -7.15 13.15
N LEU A 167 0.74 -6.75 13.54
CA LEU A 167 1.39 -5.54 13.02
C LEU A 167 1.99 -5.74 11.62
N CYS A 168 2.34 -6.98 11.25
CA CYS A 168 2.91 -7.31 9.95
C CYS A 168 1.85 -7.63 8.88
N GLY A 169 0.78 -8.32 9.26
CA GLY A 169 -0.29 -8.72 8.35
C GLY A 169 0.12 -9.79 7.33
N GLY A 170 -0.61 -9.83 6.20
CA GLY A 170 -0.39 -10.79 5.12
C GLY A 170 0.98 -10.66 4.45
N TRP A 171 1.35 -11.65 3.65
CA TRP A 171 2.64 -11.70 2.94
C TRP A 171 3.90 -11.60 3.82
N THR A 172 3.77 -11.83 5.13
CA THR A 172 4.88 -11.87 6.06
C THR A 172 4.99 -13.26 6.67
N ILE A 173 6.11 -13.96 6.40
CA ILE A 173 6.37 -15.38 6.72
C ILE A 173 5.43 -16.35 5.96
N HIS A 174 4.13 -16.09 5.95
CA HIS A 174 3.09 -16.84 5.24
C HIS A 174 2.22 -15.91 4.39
N TRP A 175 1.52 -16.48 3.40
CA TRP A 175 0.62 -15.73 2.52
C TRP A 175 -0.46 -14.95 3.29
N GLN A 176 -1.16 -15.61 4.20
CA GLN A 176 -2.17 -14.98 5.06
C GLN A 176 -1.57 -14.22 6.26
N GLY A 177 -0.24 -14.20 6.38
CA GLY A 177 0.46 -13.79 7.59
C GLY A 177 0.45 -14.87 8.66
N VAL A 178 1.06 -14.57 9.80
CA VAL A 178 1.09 -15.43 10.98
C VAL A 178 0.86 -14.56 12.21
N GLN A 179 -0.04 -14.96 13.11
CA GLN A 179 -0.21 -14.30 14.41
C GLN A 179 0.85 -14.78 15.41
N GLY A 180 1.12 -13.97 16.42
CA GLY A 180 1.99 -14.31 17.53
C GLY A 180 3.42 -13.83 17.34
N THR A 181 3.91 -13.16 18.38
CA THR A 181 5.24 -12.56 18.47
C THR A 181 6.38 -13.57 18.35
N SER A 182 6.18 -14.82 18.76
CA SER A 182 7.22 -15.86 18.72
C SER A 182 7.66 -16.29 17.31
N ASN A 183 6.90 -15.92 16.28
CA ASN A 183 7.26 -16.20 14.88
C ASN A 183 8.26 -15.18 14.31
N PHE A 184 8.53 -14.10 15.03
CA PHE A 184 9.32 -12.97 14.55
C PHE A 184 10.69 -12.88 15.25
N PRO A 185 11.67 -12.17 14.66
CA PRO A 185 12.99 -12.02 15.25
C PRO A 185 12.97 -11.42 16.66
N ALA A 186 13.90 -11.84 17.51
CA ALA A 186 13.95 -11.49 18.93
C ALA A 186 14.13 -9.98 19.22
N TYR A 187 14.57 -9.19 18.23
CA TYR A 187 14.65 -7.74 18.35
C TYR A 187 13.29 -7.04 18.20
N GLY A 188 12.28 -7.70 17.63
CA GLY A 188 10.95 -7.14 17.46
C GLY A 188 10.26 -6.86 18.80
N ARG A 189 9.39 -5.84 18.82
CA ARG A 189 8.63 -5.43 20.02
C ARG A 189 7.18 -5.17 19.67
N THR A 190 6.27 -5.69 20.50
CA THR A 190 4.85 -5.35 20.43
C THR A 190 4.62 -3.93 20.95
N ILE A 191 3.45 -3.34 20.65
CA ILE A 191 3.08 -2.02 21.18
C ILE A 191 3.05 -2.06 22.71
N GLN A 192 2.44 -3.11 23.27
CA GLN A 192 2.34 -3.31 24.72
C GLN A 192 3.72 -3.39 25.37
N ALA A 193 4.62 -4.22 24.83
CA ALA A 193 5.93 -4.43 25.41
C ALA A 193 6.78 -3.14 25.40
N ASP A 194 6.80 -2.43 24.28
CA ASP A 194 7.60 -1.21 24.15
C ASP A 194 7.07 -0.08 25.03
N MET A 195 5.76 0.20 24.96
CA MET A 195 5.16 1.25 25.79
C MET A 195 5.26 0.96 27.29
N SER A 196 5.13 -0.30 27.70
CA SER A 196 5.34 -0.69 29.11
C SER A 196 6.78 -0.46 29.55
N GLY A 197 7.75 -0.69 28.65
CA GLY A 197 9.16 -0.36 28.86
C GLY A 197 9.39 1.13 29.09
N VAL A 198 8.76 1.99 28.28
CA VAL A 198 8.83 3.46 28.44
C VAL A 198 8.20 3.94 29.76
N VAL A 199 7.06 3.36 30.17
CA VAL A 199 6.42 3.67 31.47
C VAL A 199 7.28 3.22 32.66
N GLY A 200 8.03 2.12 32.48
CA GLY A 200 9.03 1.62 33.42
C GLY A 200 8.45 1.16 34.77
N ASN A 201 7.14 0.96 34.87
CA ASN A 201 6.48 0.57 36.11
C ASN A 201 5.22 -0.28 35.82
N ALA A 202 5.27 -1.54 36.22
CA ALA A 202 4.18 -2.50 36.00
C ALA A 202 2.85 -2.09 36.67
N THR A 203 2.86 -1.40 37.83
CA THR A 203 1.62 -0.96 38.47
C THR A 203 0.94 0.19 37.72
N ARG A 204 1.69 0.91 36.89
CA ARG A 204 1.16 1.97 36.00
C ARG A 204 0.97 1.53 34.56
N ALA A 205 1.45 0.35 34.18
CA ALA A 205 1.36 -0.20 32.83
C ALA A 205 0.54 -1.50 32.87
N GLN A 206 -0.78 -1.36 32.91
CA GLN A 206 -1.69 -2.50 32.98
C GLN A 206 -2.10 -2.92 31.57
N PHE A 207 -2.19 -4.23 31.32
CA PHE A 207 -2.60 -4.78 30.04
C PHE A 207 -3.74 -5.79 30.24
N TYR A 208 -4.76 -5.68 29.39
CA TYR A 208 -5.76 -6.72 29.20
C TYR A 208 -6.38 -6.58 27.81
N GLN A 209 -6.29 -7.62 26.97
CA GLN A 209 -6.69 -7.54 25.55
C GLN A 209 -8.18 -7.17 25.37
N GLY A 210 -9.07 -7.76 26.17
CA GLY A 210 -10.53 -7.55 26.13
C GLY A 210 -11.26 -8.21 24.95
N VAL A 211 -10.76 -8.03 23.72
CA VAL A 211 -11.42 -8.47 22.47
C VAL A 211 -10.43 -9.20 21.56
N ASN A 212 -10.88 -10.24 20.88
CA ASN A 212 -10.14 -10.93 19.82
C ASN A 212 -10.28 -10.22 18.48
N ILE A 213 -9.39 -10.53 17.54
CA ILE A 213 -9.38 -9.91 16.22
C ILE A 213 -10.63 -10.23 15.38
N ASP A 214 -11.30 -11.35 15.66
CA ASP A 214 -12.56 -11.75 15.03
C ASP A 214 -13.80 -11.10 15.66
N GLY A 215 -13.60 -10.22 16.66
CA GLY A 215 -14.68 -9.54 17.37
C GLY A 215 -15.32 -10.35 18.49
N THR A 216 -14.82 -11.56 18.79
CA THR A 216 -15.23 -12.29 20.00
C THR A 216 -14.58 -11.67 21.25
N TRP A 217 -15.25 -11.73 22.39
CA TRP A 217 -14.84 -11.04 23.62
C TRP A 217 -14.38 -12.06 24.66
N TRP A 218 -13.34 -11.72 25.43
CA TRP A 218 -12.97 -12.50 26.61
C TRP A 218 -13.76 -11.99 27.82
N ASP A 219 -13.55 -10.72 28.19
CA ASP A 219 -14.37 -9.98 29.17
C ASP A 219 -14.29 -8.47 28.89
N ILE A 220 -15.21 -7.98 28.07
CA ILE A 220 -15.28 -6.55 27.72
C ILE A 220 -15.64 -5.66 28.93
N ASN A 221 -16.28 -6.21 29.96
CA ASN A 221 -16.67 -5.44 31.13
C ASN A 221 -15.47 -5.17 32.02
N LEU A 222 -14.60 -6.17 32.21
CA LEU A 222 -13.31 -5.98 32.88
C LEU A 222 -12.44 -4.96 32.14
N ALA A 223 -12.40 -5.03 30.81
CA ALA A 223 -11.65 -4.08 30.01
C ALA A 223 -12.15 -2.64 30.19
N LYS A 224 -13.48 -2.44 30.20
CA LYS A 224 -14.09 -1.13 30.47
C LYS A 224 -13.80 -0.63 31.88
N GLN A 225 -13.84 -1.51 32.88
CA GLN A 225 -13.53 -1.16 34.27
C GLN A 225 -12.09 -0.68 34.41
N LYS A 226 -11.12 -1.39 33.82
CA LYS A 226 -9.71 -1.02 33.82
C LYS A 226 -9.47 0.31 33.11
N ALA A 227 -10.10 0.52 31.96
CA ALA A 227 -10.01 1.77 31.21
C ALA A 227 -10.49 3.00 32.02
N GLN A 228 -11.45 2.84 32.93
CA GLN A 228 -11.94 3.92 33.79
C GLN A 228 -11.00 4.28 34.95
N ALA A 229 -10.06 3.40 35.31
CA ALA A 229 -9.16 3.58 36.45
C ALA A 229 -7.85 4.30 36.09
N ASP A 230 -7.48 4.31 34.81
CA ASP A 230 -6.19 4.81 34.33
C ASP A 230 -6.31 6.17 33.63
N ASN A 231 -5.20 6.90 33.54
CA ASN A 231 -5.19 8.22 32.90
C ASN A 231 -5.27 8.11 31.37
N TYR A 232 -4.61 7.11 30.81
CA TYR A 232 -4.58 6.84 29.38
C TYR A 232 -5.05 5.42 29.10
N THR A 233 -6.00 5.29 28.17
CA THR A 233 -6.32 4.00 27.56
C THR A 233 -5.79 4.01 26.13
N VAL A 234 -4.91 3.06 25.83
CA VAL A 234 -4.32 2.87 24.50
C VAL A 234 -4.87 1.58 23.92
N ILE A 235 -5.47 1.68 22.75
CA ILE A 235 -6.17 0.57 22.09
C ILE A 235 -5.41 0.19 20.82
N GLY A 236 -4.87 -1.02 20.78
CA GLY A 236 -4.29 -1.63 19.57
C GLY A 236 -5.42 -2.12 18.68
N TRP A 237 -5.73 -1.32 17.64
CA TRP A 237 -6.90 -1.43 16.76
C TRP A 237 -8.23 -1.02 17.40
N GLY A 238 -8.82 0.09 16.94
CA GLY A 238 -10.08 0.61 17.47
C GLY A 238 -10.70 1.73 16.63
N SER A 239 -11.91 2.17 17.00
CA SER A 239 -12.62 3.24 16.28
C SER A 239 -12.17 4.65 16.72
N GLY A 240 -11.96 5.55 15.76
CA GLY A 240 -11.41 6.89 16.00
C GLY A 240 -12.40 7.94 16.53
N HIS A 241 -13.72 7.70 16.44
CA HIS A 241 -14.72 8.73 16.74
C HIS A 241 -14.70 9.19 18.21
N LEU A 242 -14.55 8.25 19.17
CA LEU A 242 -14.48 8.54 20.61
C LEU A 242 -13.06 8.82 21.12
N ALA A 243 -12.03 8.51 20.33
CA ALA A 243 -10.65 8.63 20.77
C ALA A 243 -10.21 10.11 20.80
N ALA A 244 -9.47 10.51 21.84
CA ALA A 244 -8.88 11.85 21.93
C ALA A 244 -7.74 12.05 20.91
N ALA A 245 -6.99 10.98 20.61
CA ALA A 245 -6.01 10.95 19.54
C ALA A 245 -6.12 9.65 18.75
N VAL A 246 -5.72 9.70 17.48
CA VAL A 246 -5.71 8.54 16.57
C VAL A 246 -4.43 8.59 15.75
N LEU A 247 -3.66 7.51 15.84
CA LEU A 247 -2.46 7.26 15.04
C LEU A 247 -2.78 6.12 14.06
N ASN A 248 -2.77 6.40 12.76
CA ASN A 248 -2.86 5.35 11.75
C ASN A 248 -1.44 4.81 11.50
N ALA A 249 -1.22 3.57 11.89
CA ALA A 249 0.07 2.91 11.79
C ALA A 249 0.24 2.03 10.54
N GLY A 250 -0.82 1.78 9.77
CA GLY A 250 -0.81 0.77 8.72
C GLY A 250 -0.40 -0.61 9.27
N LEU A 251 0.57 -1.25 8.62
CA LEU A 251 1.19 -2.50 9.05
C LEU A 251 2.70 -2.28 9.23
N PRO A 252 3.14 -1.74 10.39
CA PRO A 252 4.52 -1.33 10.62
C PRO A 252 5.46 -2.49 11.02
N CYS A 253 4.92 -3.71 11.10
CA CYS A 253 5.63 -4.96 11.34
C CYS A 253 6.54 -4.96 12.61
N GLU A 254 7.69 -5.64 12.59
CA GLU A 254 8.41 -6.07 13.80
C GLU A 254 9.02 -4.95 14.65
N LEU A 255 9.34 -3.81 14.04
CA LEU A 255 9.80 -2.59 14.72
C LEU A 255 8.67 -1.56 14.90
N GLY A 256 7.45 -1.94 14.56
CA GLY A 256 6.27 -1.09 14.64
C GLY A 256 5.87 -0.71 16.06
N GLY A 257 6.06 -1.61 17.04
CA GLY A 257 5.80 -1.30 18.46
C GLY A 257 6.67 -0.15 18.96
N GLU A 258 7.98 -0.20 18.67
CA GLU A 258 8.93 0.86 18.99
C GLU A 258 8.60 2.16 18.26
N ALA A 259 8.31 2.11 16.95
CA ALA A 259 7.94 3.30 16.18
C ALA A 259 6.66 3.97 16.71
N ILE A 260 5.62 3.18 17.04
CA ILE A 260 4.35 3.69 17.58
C ILE A 260 4.60 4.34 18.94
N SER A 261 5.32 3.67 19.83
CA SER A 261 5.70 4.18 21.14
C SER A 261 6.51 5.47 21.03
N SER A 262 7.47 5.54 20.11
CA SER A 262 8.34 6.70 19.91
C SER A 262 7.54 7.95 19.52
N VAL A 263 6.51 7.79 18.68
CA VAL A 263 5.56 8.86 18.33
C VAL A 263 4.67 9.20 19.51
N LEU A 264 3.99 8.21 20.12
CA LEU A 264 3.03 8.47 21.20
C LEU A 264 3.65 9.17 22.41
N PHE A 265 4.91 8.89 22.75
CA PHE A 265 5.65 9.56 23.83
C PHE A 265 6.47 10.77 23.38
N GLY A 266 6.42 11.16 22.10
CA GLY A 266 7.00 12.41 21.60
C GLY A 266 8.51 12.41 21.33
N SER A 267 9.19 11.26 21.47
CA SER A 267 10.59 11.12 21.04
C SER A 267 10.75 11.21 19.51
N THR A 268 9.66 10.97 18.77
CA THR A 268 9.56 11.17 17.33
C THR A 268 8.39 12.10 17.02
N ASN A 269 8.65 13.19 16.29
CA ASN A 269 7.58 14.04 15.76
C ASN A 269 6.98 13.36 14.51
N PRO A 270 5.67 13.03 14.49
CA PRO A 270 5.06 12.33 13.36
C PRO A 270 5.11 13.19 12.09
N SER A 271 5.39 12.54 10.97
CA SER A 271 5.51 13.19 9.66
C SER A 271 4.73 12.49 8.55
N GLY A 272 4.15 11.32 8.82
CA GLY A 272 3.37 10.58 7.83
C GLY A 272 2.16 11.38 7.37
N LYS A 273 1.79 11.20 6.10
CA LYS A 273 0.54 11.70 5.51
C LYS A 273 -0.20 10.53 4.89
N LEU A 274 -1.53 10.52 4.95
CA LEU A 274 -2.32 9.42 4.40
C LEU A 274 -2.09 9.29 2.88
N PRO A 275 -1.69 8.11 2.37
CA PRO A 275 -1.56 7.86 0.94
C PRO A 275 -2.91 7.52 0.27
N LEU A 276 -3.98 7.47 1.06
CA LEU A 276 -5.35 7.18 0.62
C LEU A 276 -6.35 8.01 1.41
N THR A 277 -7.50 8.30 0.82
CA THR A 277 -8.67 8.83 1.55
C THR A 277 -9.31 7.71 2.38
N TYR A 278 -9.47 7.94 3.68
CA TYR A 278 -10.08 6.99 4.61
C TYR A 278 -11.61 7.16 4.60
N PRO A 279 -12.38 6.11 4.24
CA PRO A 279 -13.84 6.19 4.16
C PRO A 279 -14.47 6.39 5.55
N LYS A 280 -15.53 7.19 5.61
CA LYS A 280 -16.33 7.41 6.83
C LYS A 280 -17.27 6.26 7.13
N SER A 281 -17.71 5.54 6.11
CA SER A 281 -18.73 4.51 6.21
C SER A 281 -18.46 3.35 5.26
N THR A 282 -19.13 2.23 5.53
CA THR A 282 -18.99 1.00 4.74
C THR A 282 -19.97 0.92 3.56
N ASP A 283 -20.74 1.98 3.29
CA ASP A 283 -21.59 2.00 2.11
C ASP A 283 -20.74 2.06 0.83
N LEU A 284 -21.24 1.42 -0.22
CA LEU A 284 -20.48 1.23 -1.46
C LEU A 284 -20.08 2.54 -2.13
N ILE A 285 -20.89 3.59 -1.97
CA ILE A 285 -20.60 4.90 -2.57
C ILE A 285 -19.40 5.51 -1.83
N ASN A 286 -19.35 5.39 -0.50
CA ASN A 286 -18.23 5.84 0.29
C ASN A 286 -16.94 5.05 0.05
N LEU A 287 -17.04 3.73 -0.08
CA LEU A 287 -15.91 2.88 -0.43
C LEU A 287 -15.39 3.14 -1.86
N ALA A 288 -16.22 3.68 -2.75
CA ALA A 288 -15.84 4.06 -4.12
C ALA A 288 -15.22 5.48 -4.21
N THR A 289 -15.04 6.19 -3.08
CA THR A 289 -14.43 7.53 -3.07
C THR A 289 -13.02 7.47 -3.68
N PRO A 290 -12.67 8.40 -4.60
CA PRO A 290 -11.31 8.48 -5.15
C PRO A 290 -10.27 8.56 -4.03
N TYR A 291 -9.30 7.64 -4.05
CA TYR A 291 -8.35 7.49 -2.95
C TYR A 291 -7.06 8.30 -3.13
N TYR A 292 -6.72 8.72 -4.36
CA TYR A 292 -5.36 9.16 -4.72
C TYR A 292 -5.21 10.68 -4.94
N GLY A 293 -6.19 11.50 -4.53
CA GLY A 293 -6.09 12.95 -4.65
C GLY A 293 -7.23 13.69 -3.95
N ARG A 294 -7.04 14.99 -3.70
CA ARG A 294 -8.07 15.88 -3.09
C ARG A 294 -9.03 16.50 -4.10
N VAL A 295 -8.93 16.13 -5.38
CA VAL A 295 -9.70 16.77 -6.45
C VAL A 295 -11.10 16.17 -6.48
N GLY A 296 -12.07 16.99 -6.08
CA GLY A 296 -13.49 16.69 -6.24
C GLY A 296 -13.98 15.64 -5.26
N ASP A 297 -13.88 15.92 -3.95
CA ASP A 297 -14.67 15.25 -2.92
C ASP A 297 -16.18 15.54 -3.11
N GLU A 298 -16.69 15.43 -4.33
CA GLU A 298 -18.07 15.66 -4.74
C GLU A 298 -18.60 14.40 -5.43
N TRP A 299 -19.69 13.85 -4.92
CA TRP A 299 -20.50 12.83 -5.57
C TRP A 299 -21.61 13.48 -6.39
N VAL A 300 -21.98 12.85 -7.51
CA VAL A 300 -23.23 13.16 -8.20
C VAL A 300 -24.27 12.13 -7.79
N VAL A 301 -25.18 12.51 -6.88
CA VAL A 301 -26.30 11.66 -6.46
C VAL A 301 -27.58 12.21 -7.09
N GLY A 302 -28.19 11.44 -8.01
CA GLY A 302 -29.41 11.87 -8.70
C GLY A 302 -29.24 13.14 -9.56
N GLY A 303 -28.04 13.38 -10.08
CA GLY A 303 -27.71 14.58 -10.86
C GLY A 303 -27.28 15.79 -10.03
N VAL A 304 -27.22 15.67 -8.70
CA VAL A 304 -26.81 16.76 -7.80
C VAL A 304 -25.40 16.50 -7.26
N LYS A 305 -24.49 17.47 -7.44
CA LYS A 305 -23.16 17.45 -6.81
C LYS A 305 -23.29 17.67 -5.30
N THR A 306 -22.75 16.76 -4.49
CA THR A 306 -22.77 16.81 -3.02
C THR A 306 -21.44 16.34 -2.45
N HIS A 307 -21.01 16.86 -1.31
CA HIS A 307 -19.71 16.50 -0.74
C HIS A 307 -19.68 15.05 -0.25
N CYS A 308 -18.61 14.32 -0.57
CA CYS A 308 -18.37 12.96 -0.10
C CYS A 308 -18.05 12.99 1.40
N PRO A 309 -18.81 12.33 2.28
CA PRO A 309 -18.45 12.24 3.68
C PRO A 309 -17.22 11.35 3.86
N VAL A 310 -16.03 11.90 4.10
CA VAL A 310 -14.81 11.12 4.39
C VAL A 310 -14.41 11.25 5.86
N GLU A 311 -13.70 10.26 6.40
CA GLU A 311 -13.16 10.35 7.77
C GLU A 311 -11.88 11.18 7.77
N TRP A 312 -10.96 10.88 6.86
CA TRP A 312 -9.72 11.64 6.64
C TRP A 312 -9.34 11.63 5.16
N HIS A 313 -8.96 12.79 4.63
CA HIS A 313 -8.59 12.92 3.22
C HIS A 313 -7.17 12.40 2.93
N PHE A 314 -6.93 12.04 1.67
CA PHE A 314 -5.58 11.92 1.12
C PHE A 314 -4.69 13.11 1.54
N GLY A 315 -3.46 12.81 1.95
CA GLY A 315 -2.49 13.80 2.40
C GLY A 315 -2.75 14.39 3.78
N HIS A 316 -3.77 13.93 4.52
CA HIS A 316 -3.99 14.33 5.91
C HIS A 316 -2.94 13.71 6.83
N GLY A 317 -2.49 14.47 7.83
CA GLY A 317 -1.50 14.02 8.82
C GLY A 317 -0.95 15.21 9.61
N LEU A 318 -1.09 15.14 10.93
CA LEU A 318 -0.69 16.14 11.90
C LEU A 318 0.77 15.96 12.31
N SER A 319 1.36 17.04 12.81
CA SER A 319 2.68 17.07 13.45
C SER A 319 2.54 17.66 14.86
N TYR A 320 3.54 17.44 15.72
CA TYR A 320 3.65 18.14 17.00
C TYR A 320 4.16 19.59 16.83
N THR A 321 4.50 20.00 15.61
CA THR A 321 4.74 21.39 15.24
C THR A 321 3.77 21.86 14.17
N SER A 322 3.76 23.15 13.86
CA SER A 322 2.97 23.73 12.77
C SER A 322 3.87 24.28 11.68
N PHE A 323 3.39 24.21 10.44
CA PHE A 323 4.06 24.75 9.27
C PHE A 323 3.17 25.79 8.59
N SER A 324 3.78 26.91 8.18
CA SER A 324 3.15 27.91 7.33
C SER A 324 3.75 27.85 5.93
N TYR A 325 2.92 28.14 4.93
CA TYR A 325 3.30 28.17 3.51
C TYR A 325 3.11 29.58 2.99
N SER A 326 4.12 30.12 2.29
CA SER A 326 4.08 31.45 1.68
C SER A 326 4.79 31.47 0.33
N ASP A 327 4.63 32.57 -0.40
CA ASP A 327 5.42 32.89 -1.60
C ASP A 327 5.41 31.79 -2.67
N ALA A 328 4.24 31.14 -2.86
CA ALA A 328 4.06 30.19 -3.95
C ALA A 328 4.19 30.91 -5.31
N GLN A 329 5.13 30.48 -6.14
CA GLN A 329 5.41 31.07 -7.44
C GLN A 329 5.57 29.99 -8.51
N LEU A 330 5.18 30.35 -9.73
CA LEU A 330 5.39 29.56 -10.94
C LEU A 330 6.40 30.30 -11.82
N SER A 331 7.38 29.57 -12.37
CA SER A 331 8.34 30.15 -13.33
C SER A 331 7.68 30.58 -14.63
N ALA A 332 6.52 30.02 -14.96
CA ALA A 332 5.74 30.36 -16.15
C ALA A 332 4.23 30.15 -15.90
N THR A 333 3.40 31.04 -16.45
CA THR A 333 1.93 30.96 -16.39
C THR A 333 1.29 30.42 -17.67
N ASN A 334 2.05 30.35 -18.77
CA ASN A 334 1.62 29.79 -20.04
C ASN A 334 2.55 28.64 -20.42
N LEU A 335 2.00 27.44 -20.50
CA LEU A 335 2.73 26.23 -20.88
C LEU A 335 2.31 25.81 -22.28
N THR A 336 3.29 25.55 -23.15
CA THR A 336 3.05 24.92 -24.44
C THR A 336 3.56 23.48 -24.38
N PRO A 337 3.15 22.59 -25.31
CA PRO A 337 3.73 21.25 -25.40
C PRO A 337 5.25 21.22 -25.62
N SER A 338 5.84 22.35 -26.04
CA SER A 338 7.29 22.51 -26.21
C SER A 338 7.99 23.10 -24.96
N SER A 339 7.24 23.51 -23.94
CA SER A 339 7.81 23.92 -22.66
C SER A 339 8.48 22.71 -22.02
N SER A 340 9.80 22.77 -21.82
CA SER A 340 10.56 21.63 -21.29
C SER A 340 10.39 21.43 -19.79
N GLU A 341 10.12 22.49 -19.03
CA GLU A 341 10.01 22.46 -17.58
C GLU A 341 9.25 23.70 -17.05
N THR A 342 8.57 23.51 -15.91
CA THR A 342 8.04 24.60 -15.06
C THR A 342 8.46 24.36 -13.63
N THR A 343 9.04 25.38 -13.01
CA THR A 343 9.41 25.34 -11.60
C THR A 343 8.27 25.90 -10.77
N VAL A 344 7.90 25.16 -9.72
CA VAL A 344 7.04 25.65 -8.64
C VAL A 344 7.90 25.85 -7.40
N THR A 345 7.95 27.06 -6.86
CA THR A 345 8.66 27.35 -5.61
C THR A 345 7.65 27.76 -4.55
N VAL A 346 7.85 27.28 -3.32
CA VAL A 346 7.05 27.68 -2.15
C VAL A 346 7.96 27.74 -0.93
N THR A 347 7.76 28.75 -0.09
CA THR A 347 8.43 28.87 1.20
C THR A 347 7.64 28.07 2.24
N VAL A 348 8.32 27.19 2.97
CA VAL A 348 7.74 26.45 4.10
C VAL A 348 8.49 26.81 5.36
N LYS A 349 7.78 27.32 6.37
CA LYS A 349 8.36 27.72 7.65
C LYS A 349 7.78 26.89 8.78
N ASN A 350 8.66 26.33 9.61
CA ASN A 350 8.27 25.75 10.88
C ASN A 350 7.98 26.88 11.89
N GLU A 351 6.74 26.98 12.35
CA GLU A 351 6.28 28.03 13.26
C GLU A 351 6.34 27.60 14.74
N GLY A 352 6.54 26.30 15.01
CA GLY A 352 6.60 25.78 16.37
C GLY A 352 8.03 25.65 16.92
N GLY A 353 8.12 25.28 18.20
CA GLY A 353 9.38 25.20 18.94
C GLY A 353 10.14 23.90 18.81
N ILE A 354 9.66 22.94 18.01
CA ILE A 354 10.29 21.63 17.84
C ILE A 354 10.55 21.33 16.36
N THR A 355 11.59 20.55 16.08
CA THR A 355 11.89 20.08 14.73
C THR A 355 10.78 19.14 14.23
N GLY A 356 10.44 19.23 12.94
CA GLY A 356 9.50 18.34 12.27
C GLY A 356 9.83 18.21 10.79
N LYS A 357 9.31 17.14 10.16
CA LYS A 357 9.38 16.93 8.72
C LYS A 357 7.99 17.16 8.13
N GLU A 358 7.91 17.89 7.02
CA GLU A 358 6.65 18.18 6.33
C GLU A 358 6.73 17.73 4.87
N SER A 359 5.82 16.83 4.48
CA SER A 359 5.68 16.40 3.10
C SER A 359 4.85 17.42 2.31
N VAL A 360 5.52 18.25 1.52
CA VAL A 360 4.88 19.25 0.66
C VAL A 360 4.23 18.57 -0.54
N LEU A 361 2.90 18.61 -0.63
CA LEU A 361 2.13 17.96 -1.69
C LEU A 361 1.77 18.96 -2.79
N LEU A 362 2.27 18.74 -4.01
CA LEU A 362 1.92 19.53 -5.20
C LEU A 362 0.80 18.82 -5.98
N SER A 363 -0.33 19.49 -6.19
CA SER A 363 -1.47 18.98 -6.95
C SER A 363 -1.78 19.89 -8.15
N SER A 364 -2.24 19.32 -9.26
CA SER A 364 -2.78 20.06 -10.40
C SER A 364 -4.27 19.75 -10.58
N VAL A 365 -5.09 20.76 -10.85
CA VAL A 365 -6.51 20.60 -11.20
C VAL A 365 -6.72 21.07 -12.63
N VAL A 366 -7.39 20.26 -13.43
CA VAL A 366 -7.85 20.65 -14.77
C VAL A 366 -9.30 21.11 -14.62
N CYS A 367 -9.61 22.36 -15.00
CA CYS A 367 -11.00 22.85 -14.97
C CYS A 367 -11.87 21.98 -15.90
N GLU A 368 -13.04 21.53 -15.40
CA GLU A 368 -13.94 20.58 -16.10
C GLU A 368 -14.30 21.00 -17.54
N GLU A 369 -14.39 22.30 -17.81
CA GLU A 369 -14.68 22.88 -19.13
C GLU A 369 -13.63 22.46 -20.18
N LEU A 370 -12.35 22.36 -19.81
CA LEU A 370 -11.25 21.96 -20.70
C LEU A 370 -11.17 20.43 -20.87
N GLN A 371 -11.67 19.66 -19.91
CA GLN A 371 -11.61 18.20 -19.93
C GLN A 371 -12.61 17.60 -20.93
N GLN A 372 -13.81 18.20 -21.07
CA GLN A 372 -14.79 17.78 -22.07
C GLN A 372 -14.33 18.08 -23.51
N GLU A 373 -13.65 19.21 -23.75
CA GLU A 373 -13.06 19.54 -25.06
C GLU A 373 -11.90 18.60 -25.43
N PHE A 374 -11.05 18.24 -24.46
CA PHE A 374 -9.96 17.30 -24.68
C PHE A 374 -10.47 15.88 -24.98
N LEU A 375 -11.47 15.38 -24.24
CA LEU A 375 -12.05 14.06 -24.49
C LEU A 375 -12.74 13.98 -25.86
N HIS A 376 -13.47 15.02 -26.26
CA HIS A 376 -14.09 15.08 -27.60
C HIS A 376 -13.05 15.11 -28.72
N SER A 377 -11.96 15.87 -28.57
CA SER A 377 -10.91 15.96 -29.59
C SER A 377 -10.00 14.71 -29.66
N ALA A 378 -9.74 14.06 -28.53
CA ALA A 378 -8.89 12.86 -28.46
C ALA A 378 -9.63 11.57 -28.87
N LEU A 379 -10.89 11.40 -28.47
CA LEU A 379 -11.69 10.21 -28.82
C LEU A 379 -12.27 10.27 -30.23
N GLY A 380 -12.44 11.47 -30.81
CA GLY A 380 -12.87 11.66 -32.19
C GLY A 380 -11.92 11.11 -33.27
N ARG A 381 -10.73 10.62 -32.90
CA ARG A 381 -9.73 10.05 -33.84
C ARG A 381 -9.49 8.54 -33.72
N ARG A 382 -10.10 7.81 -32.77
CA ARG A 382 -9.78 6.37 -32.56
C ARG A 382 -10.94 5.37 -32.59
N TYR A 383 -12.17 5.78 -32.87
CA TYR A 383 -13.28 4.85 -33.09
C TYR A 383 -13.92 5.07 -34.48
N PRO A 384 -13.61 4.24 -35.49
CA PRO A 384 -14.59 3.96 -36.53
C PRO A 384 -15.74 3.16 -35.89
N LYS A 385 -16.96 3.45 -36.34
CA LYS A 385 -18.21 2.79 -35.93
C LYS A 385 -18.15 1.27 -35.94
#